data_AF-A0A4C1XE14-F1
#
_entry.id   AF-A0A4C1XE14-F1
#
_cell.length_a   1.000
_cell.length_b   1.000
_cell.length_c   1.000
_cell.angle_alpha   90.00
_cell.angle_beta   90.00
_cell.angle_gamma   90.00
#
_symmetry.space_group_name_H-M   'P 1'
#
loop_
_entity.id
_entity.type
_entity.pdbx_description
1 polymer ?
#
loop_
_entity_poly.entity_id
_entity_poly.type
_entity_poly.pdbx_seq_one_letter_code
_entity_poly.pdbx_strand_id
1 'polypeptide(L)'
;MYQQIWTSLAIDMSQVHKVLHEHLAVRKLCARWIPQNLTEAEKPRRINWCREMMQRFSSRHSIAACDIVTCDEICIYCYDPQTKRQSFPWVFPFEE
;
A
#
# COMPACT_ATOMS: atom_id res chain seq x y z
N MET A 1 2.97 0.91 -19.22
CA MET A 1 3.36 -0.51 -19.25
C MET A 1 2.95 -1.21 -20.53
N TYR A 2 1.65 -1.46 -20.83
CA TYR A 2 1.25 -2.10 -22.10
C TYR A 2 1.84 -1.44 -23.35
N GLN A 3 1.74 -0.11 -23.44
CA GLN A 3 2.36 0.67 -24.52
C GLN A 3 3.90 0.61 -24.49
N GLN A 4 4.54 0.63 -23.32
CA GLN A 4 6.00 0.54 -23.21
C GLN A 4 6.52 -0.84 -23.66
N ILE A 5 5.83 -1.91 -23.27
CA ILE A 5 6.13 -3.30 -23.69
C ILE A 5 5.93 -3.44 -25.19
N TRP A 6 4.79 -2.96 -25.71
CA TRP A 6 4.51 -2.90 -27.15
C TRP A 6 5.61 -2.16 -27.92
N THR A 7 6.02 -0.96 -27.47
CA THR A 7 7.08 -0.18 -28.12
C THR A 7 8.44 -0.89 -28.07
N SER A 8 8.76 -1.58 -26.97
CA SER A 8 10.04 -2.27 -26.81
C SER A 8 10.17 -3.56 -27.61
N LEU A 9 9.06 -4.28 -27.83
CA LEU A 9 9.05 -5.61 -28.44
C LEU A 9 8.44 -5.61 -29.85
N ALA A 10 7.74 -4.54 -30.25
CA ALA A 10 7.00 -4.41 -31.51
C ALA A 10 5.99 -5.57 -31.75
N ILE A 11 5.44 -6.13 -30.67
CA ILE A 11 4.49 -7.24 -30.65
C ILE A 11 3.06 -6.69 -30.60
N ASP A 12 2.08 -7.37 -31.18
CA ASP A 12 0.68 -6.92 -31.15
C ASP A 12 0.12 -6.81 -29.71
N MET A 13 -0.78 -5.85 -29.48
CA MET A 13 -1.36 -5.60 -28.16
C MET A 13 -2.14 -6.80 -27.60
N SER A 14 -2.76 -7.62 -28.47
CA SER A 14 -3.43 -8.85 -28.05
C SER A 14 -2.44 -9.91 -27.56
N GLN A 15 -1.26 -9.99 -28.18
CA GLN A 15 -0.20 -10.90 -27.77
C GLN A 15 0.43 -10.47 -26.44
N VAL A 16 0.63 -9.16 -26.23
CA VAL A 16 1.07 -8.63 -24.93
C VAL A 16 0.07 -8.98 -23.82
N HIS A 17 -1.23 -8.87 -24.08
CA HIS A 17 -2.27 -9.25 -23.13
C HIS A 17 -2.26 -10.73 -22.78
N LYS A 18 -2.15 -11.62 -23.79
CA LYS A 18 -2.02 -13.07 -23.59
C LYS A 18 -0.80 -13.41 -22.76
N VAL A 19 0.37 -12.87 -23.10
CA VAL A 19 1.60 -13.15 -22.35
C VAL A 19 1.46 -12.69 -20.89
N LEU A 20 0.97 -11.48 -20.64
CA LEU A 20 0.86 -10.95 -19.28
C LEU A 20 -0.16 -11.70 -18.42
N HIS A 21 -1.33 -12.03 -18.97
CA HIS A 21 -2.43 -12.58 -18.17
C HIS A 21 -2.57 -14.10 -18.26
N GLU A 22 -2.26 -14.72 -19.40
CA GLU A 22 -2.39 -16.18 -19.59
C GLU A 22 -1.08 -16.91 -19.27
N HIS A 23 0.06 -16.40 -19.74
CA HIS A 23 1.36 -17.07 -19.53
C HIS A 23 2.03 -16.68 -18.22
N LEU A 24 2.02 -15.38 -17.88
CA LEU A 24 2.67 -14.84 -16.68
C LEU A 24 1.70 -14.66 -15.50
N ALA A 25 0.39 -14.82 -15.74
CA ALA A 25 -0.67 -14.70 -14.73
C ALA A 25 -0.63 -13.41 -13.88
N VAL A 26 -0.06 -12.33 -14.43
CA VAL A 26 0.06 -11.04 -13.73
C VAL A 26 -1.33 -10.42 -13.59
N ARG A 27 -1.62 -9.85 -12.42
CA ARG A 27 -2.90 -9.17 -12.14
C ARG A 27 -2.63 -7.71 -11.78
N LYS A 28 -3.58 -6.84 -12.13
CA LYS A 28 -3.53 -5.44 -11.70
C LYS A 28 -3.96 -5.36 -10.25
N LEU A 29 -3.01 -5.09 -9.35
CA LEU A 29 -3.34 -4.82 -7.96
C LEU A 29 -3.52 -3.32 -7.76
N CYS A 30 -4.56 -2.96 -7.03
CA CYS A 30 -4.72 -1.59 -6.55
C CYS A 30 -3.80 -1.40 -5.34
N ALA A 31 -2.68 -0.71 -5.51
CA ALA A 31 -1.85 -0.29 -4.39
C ALA A 31 -2.69 0.55 -3.42
N ARG A 32 -2.69 0.18 -2.13
CA ARG A 32 -3.30 1.01 -1.09
C ARG A 32 -2.41 2.23 -0.90
N TRP A 33 -3.02 3.41 -0.84
CA TRP A 33 -2.27 4.63 -0.53
C TRP A 33 -1.80 4.56 0.93
N ILE A 34 -0.49 4.71 1.15
CA ILE A 34 0.11 4.76 2.47
C ILE A 34 0.51 6.23 2.70
N PRO A 35 0.03 6.88 3.78
CA PRO A 35 0.28 8.31 4.01
C PRO A 35 1.77 8.67 4.11
N GLN A 36 2.60 7.73 4.57
CA GLN A 36 4.02 7.94 4.78
C GLN A 36 4.80 6.65 4.55
N ASN A 37 5.90 6.76 3.78
CA ASN A 37 6.87 5.69 3.68
C ASN A 37 7.83 5.76 4.87
N LEU A 38 7.81 4.74 5.74
CA LEU A 38 8.67 4.70 6.93
C LEU A 38 10.11 4.35 6.55
N THR A 39 11.05 5.07 7.16
CA THR A 39 12.49 4.82 7.09
C THR A 39 12.84 3.51 7.79
N GLU A 40 13.94 2.86 7.39
CA GLU A 40 14.44 1.64 8.03
C GLU A 40 14.66 1.78 9.55
N ALA A 41 14.97 2.98 10.04
CA ALA A 41 15.09 3.26 11.47
C ALA A 41 13.73 3.48 12.18
N GLU A 42 12.68 3.87 11.45
CA GLU A 42 11.35 4.13 12.00
C GLU A 42 10.53 2.84 12.16
N LYS A 43 10.73 1.87 11.26
CA LYS A 43 10.12 0.54 11.33
C LYS A 43 10.34 -0.17 12.68
N PRO A 44 11.58 -0.34 13.19
CA PRO A 44 11.80 -1.01 14.47
C PRO A 44 11.26 -0.20 15.65
N ARG A 45 11.32 1.14 15.59
CA ARG A 45 10.72 2.01 16.62
C ARG A 45 9.22 1.80 16.73
N ARG A 46 8.53 1.75 15.58
CA ARG A 46 7.09 1.49 15.52
C ARG A 46 6.73 0.12 16.06
N ILE A 47 7.47 -0.93 15.68
CA ILE A 47 7.25 -2.29 16.18
C ILE A 47 7.46 -2.36 17.70
N ASN A 48 8.52 -1.74 18.21
CA ASN A 48 8.82 -1.71 19.63
C ASN A 48 7.71 -1.01 20.43
N TRP A 49 7.28 0.17 19.97
CA TRP A 49 6.16 0.89 20.58
C TRP A 49 4.88 0.06 20.62
N CYS A 50 4.51 -0.58 19.50
CA CYS A 50 3.33 -1.45 19.46
C CYS A 50 3.45 -2.62 20.45
N ARG A 51 4.64 -3.22 20.60
CA ARG A 51 4.88 -4.32 21.56
C ARG A 51 4.69 -3.85 23.00
N GLU A 52 5.25 -2.70 23.35
CA GLU A 52 5.11 -2.10 24.68
C GLU A 52 3.64 -1.78 24.99
N MET A 53 2.92 -1.17 24.04
CA MET A 53 1.49 -0.89 24.21
C MET A 53 0.67 -2.17 24.37
N MET A 54 0.92 -3.21 23.58
CA MET A 54 0.23 -4.50 23.74
C MET A 54 0.46 -5.11 25.12
N GLN A 55 1.67 -5.02 25.67
CA GLN A 55 1.95 -5.49 27.03
C GLN A 55 1.20 -4.66 28.09
N ARG A 56 1.21 -3.34 27.94
CA ARG A 56 0.53 -2.40 28.84
C ARG A 56 -0.99 -2.58 28.88
N PHE A 57 -1.60 -2.95 27.76
CA PHE A 57 -3.05 -3.17 27.63
C PHE A 57 -3.45 -4.65 27.59
N SER A 58 -2.55 -5.55 27.98
CA SER A 58 -2.78 -7.00 27.90
C SER A 58 -3.91 -7.50 28.81
N SER A 59 -4.27 -6.75 29.85
CA SER A 59 -5.42 -7.04 30.70
C SER A 59 -6.72 -6.41 30.15
N ARG A 60 -7.81 -7.19 30.17
CA ARG A 60 -9.14 -6.82 29.65
C ARG A 60 -9.81 -5.64 30.37
N HIS A 61 -9.24 -5.21 31.50
CA HIS A 61 -9.69 -4.12 32.36
C HIS A 61 -8.57 -3.10 32.62
N SER A 62 -7.66 -2.91 31.67
CA SER A 62 -6.56 -1.96 31.83
C SER A 62 -7.09 -0.51 31.89
N ILE A 63 -7.21 0.02 33.11
CA ILE A 63 -7.54 1.43 33.40
C ILE A 63 -6.60 2.38 32.66
N ALA A 64 -5.38 1.93 32.35
CA ALA A 64 -4.38 2.66 31.59
C ALA A 64 -4.88 3.16 30.22
N ALA A 65 -5.89 2.53 29.61
CA ALA A 65 -6.43 3.00 28.33
C ALA A 65 -7.34 4.22 28.52
N CYS A 66 -8.01 4.32 29.68
CA CYS A 66 -8.84 5.46 30.05
C CYS A 66 -8.02 6.73 30.35
N ASP A 67 -6.73 6.58 30.68
CA ASP A 67 -5.81 7.69 30.94
C ASP A 67 -5.22 8.30 29.65
N ILE A 68 -5.46 7.69 28.48
CA ILE A 68 -4.93 8.18 27.21
C ILE A 68 -5.93 9.13 26.56
N VAL A 69 -5.53 10.39 26.45
CA VAL A 69 -6.19 11.36 25.56
C VAL A 69 -5.49 11.32 24.21
N THR A 70 -6.23 11.00 23.15
CA THR A 70 -5.74 11.06 21.77
C THR A 70 -6.36 12.27 21.06
N CYS A 71 -5.58 12.91 20.19
CA CYS A 71 -6.04 13.98 19.31
C CYS A 71 -5.43 13.71 17.93
N ASP A 72 -6.25 13.71 16.88
CA ASP A 72 -5.80 13.70 15.51
C ASP A 72 -6.28 14.95 14.78
N GLU A 73 -5.48 15.44 13.83
CA GLU A 73 -5.85 16.55 12.98
C GLU A 73 -6.43 16.00 11.67
N ILE A 74 -7.72 16.24 11.43
CA ILE A 74 -8.36 15.89 10.16
C ILE A 74 -8.14 17.04 9.17
N CYS A 75 -7.26 16.83 8.19
CA CYS A 75 -7.16 17.73 7.04
C CYS A 75 -8.33 17.47 6.07
N ILE A 76 -9.33 18.33 6.07
CA ILE A 76 -10.42 18.28 5.08
C ILE A 76 -9.90 18.83 3.76
N TYR A 77 -9.70 17.93 2.80
CA TYR A 77 -9.22 18.25 1.45
C TYR A 77 -10.40 18.64 0.53
N CYS A 78 -10.39 19.86 -0.02
CA CYS A 78 -11.28 20.24 -1.13
C CYS A 78 -10.76 19.62 -2.44
N TYR A 79 -11.43 18.58 -2.97
CA TYR A 79 -10.99 17.81 -4.14
C TYR A 79 -11.63 18.25 -5.47
N ASP A 80 -10.79 18.44 -6.49
CA ASP A 80 -11.15 18.54 -7.92
C ASP A 80 -10.72 17.25 -8.66
N PRO A 81 -11.66 16.49 -9.28
CA PRO A 81 -11.39 15.16 -9.79
C PRO A 81 -10.70 15.12 -11.16
N GLN A 82 -9.39 14.92 -11.16
CA GLN A 82 -8.73 14.16 -12.23
C GLN A 82 -8.41 12.72 -11.80
N THR A 83 -8.56 11.79 -12.75
CA THR A 83 -9.03 10.42 -12.53
C THR A 83 -7.97 9.46 -11.98
N LYS A 84 -8.20 8.92 -10.77
CA LYS A 84 -7.41 7.92 -10.01
C LYS A 84 -7.07 6.61 -10.75
N ARG A 85 -7.54 6.41 -11.99
CA ARG A 85 -7.30 5.20 -12.80
C ARG A 85 -5.88 5.11 -13.38
N GLN A 86 -5.15 6.23 -13.46
CA GLN A 86 -3.86 6.30 -14.15
C GLN A 86 -2.64 5.94 -13.27
N SER A 87 -2.76 5.89 -11.94
CA SER A 87 -1.62 5.84 -11.01
C SER A 87 -1.29 4.46 -10.42
N PHE A 88 -1.68 3.35 -11.05
CA PHE A 88 -1.42 1.99 -10.50
C PHE A 88 -0.12 1.35 -11.03
N PRO A 89 0.86 1.03 -10.16
CA PRO A 89 2.02 0.21 -10.51
C PRO A 89 1.68 -1.29 -10.53
N TRP A 90 2.48 -2.08 -11.25
CA TRP A 90 2.32 -3.54 -11.40
C TRP A 90 3.40 -4.26 -10.58
N VAL A 91 3.06 -5.37 -9.90
CA VAL A 91 3.97 -6.12 -9.01
C VAL A 91 3.95 -7.60 -9.38
N PHE A 92 5.09 -8.29 -9.26
CA PHE A 92 5.25 -9.72 -9.56
C PHE A 92 4.84 -10.61 -8.38
N PRO A 93 4.39 -11.86 -8.62
CA PRO A 93 3.85 -12.74 -7.58
C PRO A 93 4.88 -13.34 -6.59
N PHE A 94 6.14 -12.90 -6.60
CA PHE A 94 7.21 -13.43 -5.75
C PHE A 94 7.78 -12.41 -4.76
N GLU A 95 7.25 -11.19 -4.73
CA GLU A 95 7.56 -10.21 -3.69
C GLU A 95 6.35 -10.09 -2.76
N GLU A 96 6.54 -10.59 -1.53
CA GLU A 96 5.62 -10.45 -0.39
C GLU A 96 6.10 -9.31 0.52
#